data_AF-A0AB34IIY8-F1
#
_entry.id   AF-A0AB34IIY8-F1
#
_cell.length_a   1.000
_cell.length_b   1.000
_cell.length_c   1.000
_cell.angle_alpha   90.00
_cell.angle_beta   90.00
_cell.angle_gamma   90.00
#
_symmetry.space_group_name_H-M   'P 1'
#
loop_
_entity.id
_entity.type
_entity.pdbx_description
1 polymer ?
#
loop_
_entity_poly.entity_id
_entity_poly.type
_entity_poly.pdbx_seq_one_letter_code
_entity_poly.pdbx_strand_id
1 'polypeptide(L)'
;MPHTFRLHREARERGVAVAGSVSTLSARLSARAPVSIAVLGSSVAEQGGCNRQAGKECQRFDGVEYAKPGWGRPPKRPFKGWAVRLLDWLNESWPHEQHTLYNGAQSATPLHTALPCLFSFLPPQSDLVIIEPMSMG
;
A
#
# COMPACT_ATOMS: atom_id res chain seq x y z
N MET A 1 -14.30 20.11 -4.42
CA MET A 1 -14.11 19.88 -2.98
C MET A 1 -12.95 18.92 -2.81
N PRO A 2 -11.99 19.15 -1.89
CA PRO A 2 -10.95 18.15 -1.65
C PRO A 2 -11.61 16.87 -1.11
N HIS A 3 -11.45 15.75 -1.81
CA HIS A 3 -11.91 14.46 -1.30
C HIS A 3 -11.08 14.10 -0.07
N THR A 4 -11.73 13.96 1.08
CA THR A 4 -11.08 13.47 2.30
C THR A 4 -11.21 11.95 2.31
N PHE A 5 -10.08 11.23 2.27
CA PHE A 5 -10.05 9.77 2.39
C PHE A 5 -10.07 9.28 3.85
N ARG A 6 -10.41 10.17 4.79
CA ARG A 6 -10.50 9.82 6.21
C ARG A 6 -11.86 9.20 6.48
N LEU A 7 -11.85 7.97 6.97
CA LEU A 7 -13.05 7.33 7.50
C LEU A 7 -13.54 8.11 8.74
N HIS A 8 -14.86 8.20 8.90
CA HIS A 8 -15.45 8.73 10.12
C HIS A 8 -15.10 7.84 11.33
N ARG A 9 -15.17 8.41 12.54
CA ARG A 9 -14.72 7.74 13.77
C ARG A 9 -15.27 6.32 13.91
N GLU A 10 -16.58 6.16 13.80
CA GLU A 10 -17.25 4.87 13.94
C GLU A 10 -16.78 3.81 12.92
N ALA A 11 -16.51 4.21 11.66
CA ALA A 11 -15.97 3.29 10.65
C ALA A 11 -14.53 2.88 10.96
N ARG A 12 -13.72 3.78 11.54
CA ARG A 12 -12.36 3.43 11.99
C ARG A 12 -12.40 2.44 13.15
N GLU A 13 -13.28 2.67 14.12
CA GLU A 13 -13.43 1.80 15.29
C GLU A 13 -13.91 0.41 14.89
N ARG A 14 -14.91 0.32 13.99
CA ARG A 14 -15.37 -0.98 13.44
C ARG A 14 -14.35 -1.67 12.53
N GLY A 15 -13.42 -0.92 11.93
CA GLY A 15 -12.41 -1.47 11.03
C GLY A 15 -11.31 -2.27 11.75
N VAL A 16 -11.20 -2.16 13.08
CA VAL A 16 -10.22 -2.89 13.87
C VAL A 16 -10.88 -4.15 14.44
N ALA A 17 -10.68 -5.29 13.77
CA ALA A 17 -11.14 -6.58 14.28
C ALA A 17 -10.27 -7.10 15.44
N VAL A 18 -8.95 -6.91 15.34
CA VAL A 18 -7.97 -7.29 16.36
C VAL A 18 -6.89 -6.21 16.42
N ALA A 19 -6.56 -5.76 17.63
CA ALA A 19 -5.45 -4.84 17.86
C ALA A 19 -4.23 -5.61 18.40
N GLY A 20 -3.16 -5.65 17.61
CA GLY A 20 -1.85 -6.12 18.04
C GLY A 20 -0.94 -4.98 18.50
N SER A 21 0.35 -5.27 18.66
CA SER A 21 1.36 -4.23 18.87
C SER A 21 1.93 -3.72 17.55
N VAL A 22 2.12 -2.40 17.47
CA VAL A 22 2.87 -1.72 16.40
C VAL A 22 4.10 -0.99 16.95
N SER A 23 4.54 -1.34 18.16
CA SER A 23 5.57 -0.60 18.91
C SER A 23 6.88 -0.40 18.14
N THR A 24 7.34 -1.41 17.40
CA THR A 24 8.56 -1.33 16.58
C THR A 24 8.43 -0.28 15.48
N LEU A 25 7.31 -0.29 14.76
CA LEU A 25 7.04 0.71 13.72
C LEU A 25 6.91 2.10 14.34
N SER A 26 6.17 2.23 15.45
CA SER A 26 6.02 3.50 16.17
C SER A 26 7.35 4.06 16.68
N ALA A 27 8.25 3.22 17.18
CA ALA A 27 9.56 3.64 17.63
C ALA A 27 10.41 4.18 16.47
N ARG A 28 10.42 3.48 15.32
CA ARG A 28 11.12 3.96 14.11
C ARG A 28 10.57 5.30 13.62
N LEU A 29 9.25 5.43 13.51
CA LEU A 29 8.60 6.67 13.08
C LEU A 29 8.90 7.82 14.05
N SER A 30 8.86 7.56 15.36
CA SER A 30 9.19 8.57 16.38
C SER A 30 10.66 9.02 16.30
N ALA A 31 11.56 8.11 15.93
CA ALA A 31 12.97 8.41 15.68
C ALA A 31 13.23 9.08 14.31
N ARG A 32 12.17 9.35 13.51
CA ARG A 32 12.27 9.82 12.11
C ARG A 32 13.13 8.91 11.23
N ALA A 33 13.20 7.63 11.56
CA ALA A 33 13.92 6.66 10.76
C ALA A 33 13.10 6.26 9.53
N PRO A 34 13.74 5.87 8.41
CA PRO A 34 13.00 5.39 7.26
C PRO A 34 12.25 4.11 7.59
N VAL A 35 11.04 4.01 7.04
CA VAL A 35 10.22 2.80 7.02
C VAL A 35 10.06 2.27 5.60
N SER A 36 10.12 0.95 5.51
CA SER A 36 9.87 0.17 4.30
C SER A 36 8.55 -0.59 4.43
N ILE A 37 7.67 -0.40 3.45
CA ILE A 37 6.34 -1.02 3.42
C ILE A 37 6.32 -2.09 2.34
N ALA A 38 5.95 -3.31 2.70
CA ALA A 38 5.67 -4.40 1.80
C ALA A 38 4.17 -4.67 1.74
N VAL A 39 3.62 -4.85 0.54
CA VAL A 39 2.23 -5.26 0.33
C VAL A 39 2.22 -6.61 -0.38
N LEU A 40 1.47 -7.55 0.18
CA LEU A 40 1.23 -8.88 -0.38
C LEU A 40 -0.28 -9.11 -0.45
N GLY A 41 -0.74 -9.72 -1.54
CA GLY A 41 -2.16 -10.00 -1.68
C GLY A 41 -2.58 -10.24 -3.11
N SER A 42 -3.88 -10.05 -3.34
CA SER A 42 -4.53 -10.30 -4.61
C SER A 42 -4.78 -9.01 -5.40
N SER A 43 -5.87 -8.97 -6.17
CA SER A 43 -6.22 -7.83 -7.01
C SER A 43 -6.43 -6.55 -6.19
N VAL A 44 -7.08 -6.58 -5.01
CA VAL A 44 -7.30 -5.35 -4.23
C VAL A 44 -5.99 -4.78 -3.68
N ALA A 45 -5.05 -5.63 -3.26
CA ALA A 45 -3.71 -5.19 -2.90
C ALA A 45 -2.88 -4.70 -4.09
N GLU A 46 -2.94 -5.35 -5.25
CA GLU A 46 -2.24 -4.89 -6.46
C GLU A 46 -2.69 -3.47 -6.85
N GLN A 47 -3.99 -3.22 -6.73
CA GLN A 47 -4.60 -1.90 -6.92
C GLN A 47 -4.26 -0.89 -5.81
N GLY A 48 -3.63 -1.33 -4.72
CA GLY A 48 -3.03 -0.47 -3.71
C GLY A 48 -1.93 0.44 -4.26
N GLY A 49 -1.37 0.07 -5.40
CA GLY A 49 -0.48 0.90 -6.19
C GLY A 49 1.00 0.78 -5.81
N CYS A 50 1.88 1.35 -6.64
CA CYS A 50 3.32 1.41 -6.40
C CYS A 50 3.93 2.69 -6.99
N ASN A 51 5.00 3.21 -6.38
CA ASN A 51 5.64 4.47 -6.79
C ASN A 51 7.02 4.30 -7.44
N ARG A 52 7.78 3.27 -7.05
CA ARG A 52 9.17 3.02 -7.49
C ARG A 52 9.35 1.74 -8.33
N GLN A 53 8.27 1.00 -8.62
CA GLN A 53 8.29 -0.24 -9.43
C GLN A 53 7.78 0.01 -10.86
N ALA A 54 8.60 0.67 -11.68
CA ALA A 54 8.25 1.02 -13.05
C ALA A 54 7.81 -0.20 -13.89
N GLY A 55 6.71 -0.07 -14.62
CA GLY A 55 6.22 -1.09 -15.56
C GLY A 55 5.38 -2.22 -14.94
N LYS A 56 5.19 -2.25 -13.62
CA LYS A 56 4.30 -3.21 -12.95
C LYS A 56 2.82 -2.84 -13.09
N GLU A 57 1.94 -3.84 -13.04
CA GLU A 57 0.47 -3.68 -13.10
C GLU A 57 -0.06 -2.75 -11.98
N CYS A 58 0.58 -2.74 -10.81
CA CYS A 58 0.27 -1.79 -9.73
C CYS A 58 0.42 -0.30 -10.12
N GLN A 59 1.00 0.03 -11.28
CA GLN A 59 1.03 1.40 -11.81
C GLN A 59 -0.13 1.73 -12.76
N ARG A 60 -0.90 0.72 -13.19
CA ARG A 60 -1.87 0.81 -14.28
C ARG A 60 -3.32 0.94 -13.82
N PHE A 61 -3.60 0.85 -12.52
CA PHE A 61 -4.98 0.82 -12.01
C PHE A 61 -5.31 2.04 -11.15
N ASP A 62 -6.46 2.67 -11.41
CA ASP A 62 -6.95 3.85 -10.67
C ASP A 62 -8.14 3.52 -9.74
N GLY A 63 -8.34 2.26 -9.40
CA GLY A 63 -9.45 1.85 -8.54
C GLY A 63 -10.75 1.57 -9.29
N VAL A 64 -10.88 1.95 -10.57
CA VAL A 64 -12.13 1.80 -11.37
C VAL A 64 -11.84 1.28 -12.79
N GLU A 65 -10.78 1.74 -13.46
CA GLU A 65 -10.36 1.31 -14.80
C GLU A 65 -8.82 1.18 -14.91
N TYR A 66 -8.34 0.59 -16.02
CA TYR A 66 -6.92 0.62 -16.40
C TYR A 66 -6.54 2.05 -16.86
N ALA A 67 -6.19 2.92 -15.91
CA ALA A 67 -5.74 4.26 -16.22
C ALA A 67 -4.39 4.23 -16.94
N LYS A 68 -4.32 4.84 -18.13
CA LYS A 68 -3.04 5.14 -18.79
C LYS A 68 -2.27 6.15 -17.90
N PRO A 69 -1.07 5.81 -17.38
CA PRO A 69 -0.30 6.74 -16.59
C PRO A 69 0.14 7.92 -17.46
N GLY A 70 -0.42 9.11 -17.22
CA GLY A 70 0.01 10.36 -17.86
C GLY A 70 0.86 11.22 -16.91
N TRP A 71 1.88 11.89 -17.47
CA TRP A 71 2.60 13.01 -16.86
C TRP A 71 2.39 14.25 -17.77
N GLY A 72 1.77 15.32 -17.27
CA GLY A 72 1.47 16.53 -18.05
C GLY A 72 0.18 17.24 -17.61
N ARG A 73 -0.09 18.45 -18.12
CA ARG A 73 -1.32 19.23 -17.84
C ARG A 73 -2.33 19.13 -19.01
N PRO A 74 -3.64 18.98 -18.75
CA PRO A 74 -4.26 18.84 -17.44
C PRO A 74 -3.95 17.46 -16.85
N PRO A 75 -3.59 17.36 -15.56
CA PRO A 75 -3.21 16.11 -14.95
C PRO A 75 -4.42 15.18 -14.85
N LYS A 76 -4.61 14.26 -15.81
CA LYS A 76 -5.47 13.10 -15.60
C LYS A 76 -4.77 12.15 -14.61
N ARG A 77 -5.00 12.33 -13.31
CA ARG A 77 -4.80 11.31 -12.27
C ARG A 77 -5.75 11.55 -11.09
N PRO A 78 -6.95 10.95 -11.03
CA PRO A 78 -7.77 11.12 -9.84
C PRO A 78 -7.48 10.10 -8.73
N PHE A 79 -6.78 8.99 -8.98
CA PHE A 79 -6.67 7.95 -7.96
C PHE A 79 -5.25 7.43 -7.73
N LYS A 80 -4.67 7.85 -6.60
CA LYS A 80 -3.55 7.14 -5.98
C LYS A 80 -4.12 5.88 -5.30
N GLY A 81 -3.53 4.70 -5.47
CA GLY A 81 -3.97 3.50 -4.74
C GLY A 81 -3.83 3.65 -3.22
N TRP A 82 -4.53 2.81 -2.44
CA TRP A 82 -4.59 2.94 -0.98
C TRP A 82 -3.20 2.83 -0.31
N ALA A 83 -2.30 2.00 -0.85
CA ALA A 83 -0.95 1.83 -0.31
C ALA A 83 -0.07 3.05 -0.63
N VAL A 84 -0.22 3.64 -1.82
CA VAL A 84 0.44 4.91 -2.17
C VAL A 84 -0.04 6.05 -1.27
N ARG A 85 -1.35 6.10 -0.95
CA ARG A 85 -1.90 7.09 0.00
C ARG A 85 -1.38 6.90 1.42
N LEU A 86 -1.21 5.66 1.86
CA LEU A 86 -0.58 5.37 3.14
C LEU A 86 0.86 5.92 3.19
N LEU A 87 1.63 5.68 2.13
CA LEU A 87 2.98 6.23 2.01
C LEU A 87 2.99 7.77 2.01
N ASP A 88 2.06 8.41 1.29
CA ASP A 88 1.91 9.87 1.31
C ASP A 88 1.61 10.37 2.73
N TRP A 89 0.66 9.74 3.43
CA TRP A 89 0.32 10.10 4.80
C TRP A 89 1.51 9.93 5.76
N LEU A 90 2.32 8.88 5.58
CA LEU A 90 3.56 8.68 6.34
C LEU A 90 4.58 9.79 6.04
N ASN A 91 4.75 10.17 4.77
CA ASN A 91 5.65 11.26 4.37
C ASN A 91 5.17 12.63 4.86
N GLU A 92 3.86 12.84 5.00
CA GLU A 92 3.29 14.05 5.59
C GLU A 92 3.46 14.09 7.11
N SER A 93 3.29 12.94 7.79
CA SER A 93 3.25 12.85 9.25
C SER A 93 4.63 12.68 9.88
N TRP A 94 5.52 11.90 9.23
CA TRP A 94 6.91 11.66 9.62
C TRP A 94 7.81 11.82 8.38
N PRO A 95 8.14 13.05 7.98
CA PRO A 95 8.85 13.27 6.72
C PRO A 95 10.22 12.59 6.68
N HIS A 96 10.40 11.71 5.69
CA HIS A 96 11.69 11.07 5.39
C HIS A 96 11.76 10.66 3.91
N GLU A 97 12.81 11.07 3.20
CA GLU A 97 12.94 10.86 1.74
C GLU A 97 13.12 9.37 1.34
N GLN A 98 13.63 8.58 2.27
CA GLN A 98 13.91 7.16 2.07
C GLN A 98 12.76 6.23 2.49
N HIS A 99 11.55 6.77 2.76
CA HIS A 99 10.38 5.90 2.87
C HIS A 99 10.15 5.15 1.54
N THR A 100 9.90 3.85 1.63
CA THR A 100 9.70 2.99 0.46
C THR A 100 8.41 2.20 0.54
N LEU A 101 7.82 1.97 -0.63
CA LEU A 101 6.68 1.08 -0.82
C LEU A 101 7.06 0.06 -1.89
N TYR A 102 6.96 -1.21 -1.51
CA TYR A 102 7.06 -2.35 -2.39
C TYR A 102 5.70 -3.07 -2.41
N ASN A 103 5.05 -3.08 -3.56
CA ASN A 103 3.82 -3.83 -3.77
C ASN A 103 4.13 -5.09 -4.58
N GLY A 104 4.13 -6.24 -3.90
CA GLY A 104 4.35 -7.57 -4.45
C GLY A 104 3.07 -8.35 -4.71
N ALA A 105 1.90 -7.73 -4.55
CA ALA A 105 0.64 -8.37 -4.80
C ALA A 105 0.46 -8.69 -6.29
N GLN A 106 -0.30 -9.76 -6.55
CA GLN A 106 -0.56 -10.25 -7.89
C GLN A 106 -2.03 -10.59 -8.02
N SER A 107 -2.71 -10.03 -9.02
CA SER A 107 -4.11 -10.34 -9.28
C SER A 107 -4.37 -11.84 -9.39
N ALA A 108 -5.56 -12.25 -8.95
CA ALA A 108 -5.99 -13.65 -8.97
C ALA A 108 -5.04 -14.66 -8.28
N THR A 109 -4.21 -14.20 -7.33
CA THR A 109 -3.22 -15.05 -6.64
C THR A 109 -3.65 -15.28 -5.19
N PRO A 110 -4.08 -16.49 -4.81
CA PRO A 110 -4.35 -16.86 -3.43
C PRO A 110 -3.09 -16.78 -2.56
N LEU A 111 -3.21 -16.44 -1.28
CA LEU A 111 -2.04 -16.30 -0.40
C LEU A 111 -1.19 -17.57 -0.34
N HIS A 112 -1.84 -18.75 -0.32
CA HIS A 112 -1.14 -20.03 -0.23
C HIS A 112 -0.25 -20.33 -1.45
N THR A 113 -0.55 -19.78 -2.64
CA THR A 113 0.30 -19.96 -3.82
C THR A 113 1.51 -19.02 -3.80
N ALA A 114 1.42 -17.89 -3.10
CA ALA A 114 2.52 -16.95 -2.95
C ALA A 114 3.53 -17.37 -1.86
N LEU A 115 3.10 -18.13 -0.84
CA LEU A 115 3.95 -18.52 0.30
C LEU A 115 5.28 -19.22 -0.08
N PRO A 116 5.31 -20.22 -0.98
CA PRO A 116 6.56 -20.89 -1.34
C PRO A 116 7.59 -19.96 -2.01
N CYS A 117 7.10 -18.87 -2.61
CA CYS A 117 7.91 -17.90 -3.34
C CYS A 117 7.88 -16.52 -2.67
N LEU A 118 7.61 -16.44 -1.36
CA LEU A 118 7.36 -15.18 -0.66
C LEU A 118 8.47 -14.15 -0.87
N PHE A 119 9.73 -14.58 -0.78
CA PHE A 119 10.89 -13.71 -0.96
C PHE A 119 11.19 -13.35 -2.41
N SER A 120 10.52 -14.00 -3.38
CA SER A 120 10.51 -13.54 -4.77
C SER A 120 9.54 -12.36 -4.96
N PHE A 121 8.56 -12.22 -4.09
CA PHE A 121 7.53 -11.17 -4.13
C PHE A 121 7.76 -10.05 -3.13
N LEU A 122 8.60 -10.22 -2.12
CA LEU A 122 8.84 -9.20 -1.10
C LEU A 122 10.33 -8.98 -0.87
N PRO A 123 10.76 -7.75 -0.54
CA PRO A 123 12.13 -7.51 -0.13
C PRO A 123 12.44 -8.26 1.19
N PRO A 124 13.69 -8.69 1.40
CA PRO A 124 14.09 -9.47 2.57
C PRO A 124 13.97 -8.70 3.89
N GLN A 125 13.87 -7.37 3.83
CA GLN A 125 13.67 -6.50 4.99
C GLN A 125 12.47 -5.60 4.72
N SER A 126 11.53 -5.56 5.66
CA SER A 126 10.35 -4.69 5.65
C SER A 126 10.00 -4.31 7.08
N ASP A 127 9.73 -3.03 7.34
CA ASP A 127 9.32 -2.54 8.66
C ASP A 127 7.80 -2.69 8.88
N LEU A 128 7.05 -2.73 7.78
CA LEU A 128 5.61 -2.97 7.76
C LEU A 128 5.28 -3.92 6.61
N VAL A 129 4.56 -5.00 6.91
CA VAL A 129 3.98 -5.90 5.90
C VAL A 129 2.46 -5.81 5.98
N ILE A 130 1.80 -5.54 4.86
CA ILE A 130 0.35 -5.49 4.73
C ILE A 130 -0.07 -6.68 3.87
N ILE A 131 -0.93 -7.53 4.45
CA ILE A 131 -1.44 -8.73 3.78
C ILE A 131 -2.93 -8.51 3.49
N GLU A 132 -3.28 -8.52 2.21
CA GLU A 132 -4.66 -8.46 1.72
C GLU A 132 -4.97 -9.79 1.03
N PRO A 133 -5.45 -10.80 1.77
CA PRO A 133 -5.79 -12.07 1.17
C PRO A 133 -7.11 -11.91 0.38
N MET A 134 -7.18 -12.57 -0.77
CA MET A 134 -8.45 -12.75 -1.46
C MET A 134 -9.49 -13.35 -0.50
N SER A 135 -10.68 -12.74 -0.45
CA SER A 135 -11.84 -13.35 0.19
C SER A 135 -12.22 -14.59 -0.62
N MET A 136 -11.91 -15.78 -0.11
CA MET A 136 -12.63 -16.98 -0.51
C MET A 136 -13.87 -17.06 0.37
N GLY A 137 -15.05 -16.94 -0.25
CA GLY A 137 -16.32 -17.22 0.41
C GLY A 137 -16.45 -18.68 0.77
#